data_AF-A0A127SP16-F1
#
_entry.id   AF-A0A127SP16-F1
#
_cell.length_a   1.000
_cell.length_b   1.000
_cell.length_c   1.000
_cell.angle_alpha   90.00
_cell.angle_beta   90.00
_cell.angle_gamma   90.00
#
_symmetry.space_group_name_H-M   'P 1'
#
loop_
_entity.id
_entity.type
_entity.pdbx_description
1 polymer ?
#
loop_
_entity_poly.entity_id
_entity_poly.type
_entity_poly.pdbx_seq_one_letter_code
_entity_poly.pdbx_strand_id
1 'polypeptide(L)'
;MKDFNTGNSVQRYRCWDSCMYSDFTMMAAGNNRTTQLQRFRQRFMHKLVYFPDNNDGMYSCVGCGRCVEKCPQSLNIVKVIKRMGGTK
;
A
#
# COMPACT_ATOMS: atom_id res chain seq x y z
N MET A 1 0.20 -9.82 11.55
CA MET A 1 -0.31 -11.03 12.25
C MET A 1 -1.79 -11.14 11.99
N LYS A 2 -2.33 -12.34 11.77
CA LYS A 2 -3.78 -12.58 11.66
C LYS A 2 -4.19 -13.66 12.65
N ASP A 3 -5.36 -13.48 13.24
CA ASP A 3 -5.97 -14.39 14.20
C ASP A 3 -6.96 -15.30 13.46
N PHE A 4 -6.78 -16.61 13.58
CA PHE A 4 -7.61 -17.63 12.95
C PHE A 4 -8.35 -18.39 14.04
N ASN A 5 -9.68 -18.49 13.91
CA ASN A 5 -10.52 -19.24 14.83
C ASN A 5 -10.53 -20.71 14.43
N THR A 6 -10.14 -21.58 15.37
CA THR A 6 -10.06 -23.05 15.19
C THR A 6 -11.27 -23.78 15.78
N GLY A 7 -12.34 -23.06 16.12
CA GLY A 7 -13.56 -23.57 16.78
C GLY A 7 -13.46 -23.54 18.30
N ASN A 8 -12.36 -24.07 18.85
CA ASN A 8 -12.14 -24.15 20.31
C ASN A 8 -11.02 -23.23 20.84
N SER A 9 -10.27 -22.59 19.95
CA SER A 9 -9.16 -21.69 20.30
C SER A 9 -8.82 -20.74 19.15
N VAL A 10 -8.07 -19.68 19.44
CA VAL A 10 -7.56 -18.72 18.45
C VAL A 10 -6.06 -18.93 18.27
N GLN A 11 -5.63 -19.06 17.02
CA GLN A 11 -4.22 -19.16 16.67
C GLN A 11 -3.77 -17.94 15.86
N ARG A 12 -2.58 -17.43 16.17
CA ARG A 12 -2.02 -16.22 15.54
C ARG A 12 -0.89 -16.56 14.59
N TYR A 13 -1.02 -16.15 13.33
CA TYR A 13 -0.03 -16.39 12.30
C TYR A 13 0.63 -15.10 11.82
N ARG A 14 1.92 -15.16 11.50
CA ARG A 14 2.60 -14.10 10.74
C ARG A 14 2.19 -14.23 9.28
N CYS A 15 1.46 -13.23 8.79
CA CYS A 15 1.05 -13.13 7.39
C CYS A 15 1.68 -11.88 6.79
N TRP A 16 2.00 -11.95 5.49
CA TRP A 16 2.36 -10.78 4.72
C TRP A 16 1.19 -9.80 4.67
N ASP A 17 1.48 -8.53 4.92
CA ASP A 17 0.49 -7.46 4.91
C ASP A 17 0.91 -6.34 3.96
N SER A 18 -0.06 -5.58 3.48
CA SER A 18 0.15 -4.48 2.55
C SER A 18 -0.83 -3.35 2.82
N CYS A 19 -0.38 -2.12 2.65
CA CYS A 19 -1.25 -0.94 2.71
C CYS A 19 -2.39 -0.93 1.67
N MET A 20 -2.36 -1.88 0.73
CA MET A 20 -3.40 -2.12 -0.28
C MET A 20 -4.51 -3.07 0.20
N TYR A 21 -4.39 -3.70 1.37
CA TYR A 21 -5.43 -4.57 1.93
C TYR A 21 -6.43 -3.79 2.80
N SER A 22 -7.67 -4.28 2.87
CA SER A 22 -8.76 -3.75 3.74
C SER A 22 -8.33 -3.62 5.18
N ASP A 23 -7.81 -4.71 5.69
CA ASP A 23 -7.55 -4.92 7.10
C ASP A 23 -6.46 -3.96 7.60
N PHE A 24 -5.47 -3.62 6.75
CA PHE A 24 -4.41 -2.68 7.08
C PHE A 24 -4.93 -1.28 7.45
N THR A 25 -6.02 -0.86 6.81
CA THR A 25 -6.58 0.48 7.02
C THR A 25 -7.67 0.51 8.08
N MET A 26 -7.99 -0.63 8.68
CA MET A 26 -9.04 -0.73 9.68
C MET A 26 -8.58 -0.11 11.00
N MET A 27 -9.32 0.88 11.48
CA MET A 27 -9.00 1.63 12.70
C MET A 27 -10.28 1.96 13.46
N ALA A 28 -10.19 2.07 14.79
CA ALA A 28 -11.35 2.33 15.66
C ALA A 28 -12.05 3.67 15.33
N ALA A 29 -11.30 4.66 14.85
CA ALA A 29 -11.81 5.99 14.50
C ALA A 29 -12.56 6.06 13.15
N GLY A 30 -12.80 4.93 12.46
CA GLY A 30 -13.66 4.87 11.28
C GLY A 30 -13.12 5.49 9.98
N ASN A 31 -11.92 6.08 9.97
CA ASN A 31 -11.30 6.66 8.77
C ASN A 31 -10.58 5.60 7.90
N ASN A 32 -11.28 4.51 7.59
CA ASN A 32 -10.76 3.48 6.71
C ASN A 32 -10.77 3.94 5.24
N ARG A 33 -9.86 3.39 4.44
CA ARG A 33 -9.90 3.57 2.98
C ARG A 33 -10.77 2.45 2.46
N THR A 34 -11.98 2.75 2.01
CA THR A 34 -12.97 1.72 1.63
C THR A 34 -12.73 1.21 0.22
N THR A 35 -12.29 2.07 -0.69
CA THR A 35 -12.13 1.73 -2.10
C THR A 35 -10.67 1.43 -2.48
N GLN A 36 -10.49 0.57 -3.48
CA GLN A 36 -9.16 0.27 -4.03
C GLN A 36 -8.47 1.53 -4.58
N LEU A 37 -9.25 2.46 -5.14
CA LEU A 37 -8.74 3.75 -5.61
C LEU A 37 -8.11 4.57 -4.48
N GLN A 38 -8.78 4.67 -3.32
CA GLN A 38 -8.25 5.40 -2.17
C GLN A 38 -6.96 4.78 -1.63
N ARG A 39 -6.87 3.44 -1.58
CA ARG A 39 -5.64 2.74 -1.19
C ARG A 39 -4.51 2.95 -2.18
N PHE A 40 -4.81 2.85 -3.48
CA PHE A 40 -3.83 3.07 -4.55
C PHE A 40 -3.31 4.51 -4.52
N ARG A 41 -4.21 5.49 -4.37
CA ARG A 41 -3.85 6.91 -4.18
C ARG A 41 -2.93 7.08 -2.97
N GLN A 42 -3.25 6.45 -1.84
CA GLN A 42 -2.40 6.51 -0.65
C GLN A 42 -1.01 5.92 -0.91
N ARG A 43 -0.92 4.76 -1.58
CA ARG A 43 0.37 4.14 -1.92
C ARG A 43 1.21 5.04 -2.81
N PHE A 44 0.59 5.67 -3.80
CA PHE A 44 1.25 6.62 -4.70
C PHE A 44 1.76 7.83 -3.91
N MET A 45 0.88 8.51 -3.17
CA MET A 45 1.21 9.71 -2.43
C MET A 45 2.25 9.45 -1.34
N HIS A 46 2.13 8.37 -0.58
CA HIS A 46 3.12 8.01 0.43
C HIS A 46 4.51 7.80 -0.18
N LYS A 47 4.61 7.21 -1.37
CA LYS A 47 5.91 6.91 -1.97
C LYS A 47 6.57 8.10 -2.68
N LEU A 48 5.77 9.01 -3.23
CA LEU A 48 6.23 10.00 -4.19
C LEU A 48 6.00 11.45 -3.76
N VAL A 49 5.16 11.68 -2.76
CA VAL A 49 4.81 13.02 -2.28
C VAL A 49 5.14 13.13 -0.80
N TYR A 50 4.38 12.45 0.06
CA TYR A 50 4.50 12.60 1.51
C TYR A 50 5.87 12.19 2.05
N PHE A 51 6.46 11.09 1.54
CA PHE A 51 7.77 10.68 2.03
C PHE A 51 8.86 11.67 1.61
N PRO A 52 8.98 12.09 0.35
CA PRO A 52 9.86 13.21 -0.02
C PRO A 52 9.64 14.48 0.80
N ASP A 53 8.39 14.91 0.98
CA ASP A 53 8.05 16.13 1.72
C ASP A 53 8.51 16.07 3.18
N ASN A 54 8.51 14.87 3.77
CA ASN A 54 8.86 14.62 5.17
C ASN A 54 10.29 14.09 5.39
N ASN A 55 11.04 13.80 4.31
CA ASN A 55 12.37 13.16 4.36
C ASN A 55 13.35 13.81 3.39
N ASP A 56 13.43 15.15 3.39
CA ASP A 56 14.43 15.94 2.66
C ASP A 56 14.52 15.63 1.15
N GLY A 57 13.37 15.39 0.52
CA GLY A 57 13.26 15.09 -0.91
C GLY A 57 13.60 13.64 -1.28
N MET A 58 13.86 12.75 -0.31
CA MET A 58 14.11 11.35 -0.58
C MET A 58 12.84 10.62 -1.02
N TYR A 59 12.91 9.84 -2.10
CA TYR A 59 11.78 9.02 -2.54
C TYR A 59 11.78 7.64 -1.86
N SER A 60 10.63 7.22 -1.32
CA SER A 60 10.43 5.85 -0.84
C SER A 60 10.26 4.83 -2.00
N CYS A 61 10.07 5.32 -3.23
CA CYS A 61 10.08 4.49 -4.43
C CYS A 61 11.50 4.41 -5.00
N VAL A 62 12.10 3.21 -4.97
CA VAL A 62 13.42 2.92 -5.56
C VAL A 62 13.34 2.18 -6.90
N GLY A 63 12.16 2.08 -7.51
CA GLY A 63 12.00 1.38 -8.80
C GLY A 63 12.02 -0.17 -8.72
N CYS A 64 11.93 -0.76 -7.53
CA CYS A 64 12.06 -2.23 -7.35
C CYS A 64 10.99 -3.13 -8.01
N GLY A 65 9.99 -2.59 -8.72
CA GLY A 65 9.00 -3.39 -9.48
C GLY A 65 7.98 -4.23 -8.68
N ARG A 66 8.22 -4.51 -7.38
CA ARG A 66 7.39 -5.37 -6.52
C ARG A 66 5.90 -4.99 -6.48
N CYS A 67 5.61 -3.69 -6.64
CA CYS A 67 4.24 -3.20 -6.66
C CYS A 67 3.45 -3.59 -7.91
N VAL A 68 4.12 -3.79 -9.05
CA VAL A 68 3.54 -4.21 -10.33
C VAL A 68 3.44 -5.74 -10.38
N GLU A 69 4.53 -6.44 -10.02
CA GLU A 69 4.60 -7.90 -10.07
C GLU A 69 3.54 -8.59 -9.20
N LYS A 70 3.29 -8.07 -8.00
CA LYS A 70 2.32 -8.65 -7.07
C LYS A 70 0.90 -8.08 -7.23
N CYS A 71 0.65 -7.21 -8.22
CA CYS A 71 -0.65 -6.58 -8.35
C CYS A 71 -1.64 -7.50 -9.10
N PRO A 72 -2.73 -7.97 -8.47
CA PRO A 72 -3.72 -8.83 -9.14
C PRO A 72 -4.54 -8.08 -10.20
N GLN A 73 -4.51 -6.75 -10.21
CA GLN A 73 -5.27 -5.88 -11.12
C GLN A 73 -4.37 -5.16 -12.13
N SER A 74 -3.07 -5.49 -12.17
CA SER A 74 -2.10 -4.91 -13.10
C SER A 74 -2.00 -3.37 -13.07
N LEU A 75 -2.23 -2.75 -11.90
CA LEU A 75 -2.07 -1.31 -11.69
C LEU A 75 -0.57 -0.96 -11.74
N ASN A 76 -0.19 -0.12 -12.70
CA ASN A 76 1.21 0.20 -12.96
C ASN A 76 1.54 1.63 -12.52
N ILE A 77 2.26 1.75 -11.39
CA ILE A 77 2.69 3.04 -10.85
C ILE A 77 3.69 3.77 -11.76
N VAL A 78 4.54 3.04 -12.49
CA VAL A 78 5.55 3.61 -13.41
C VAL A 78 4.86 4.33 -14.56
N LYS A 79 3.77 3.75 -15.11
CA LYS A 79 2.96 4.41 -16.14
C LYS A 79 2.38 5.73 -15.64
N VAL A 80 1.91 5.76 -14.39
CA VAL A 80 1.35 6.98 -13.78
C VAL A 80 2.44 8.04 -13.59
N ILE A 81 3.62 7.65 -13.09
CA ILE A 81 4.77 8.56 -12.93
C ILE A 81 5.16 9.18 -14.28
N LYS A 82 5.32 8.37 -15.33
CA LYS A 82 5.64 8.84 -16.68
C LYS A 82 4.59 9.79 -17.23
N ARG A 83 3.30 9.49 -17.02
CA ARG A 83 2.18 10.37 -17.41
C ARG A 83 2.24 11.73 -16.71
N MET A 84 2.69 11.75 -15.45
CA MET A 84 2.83 12.95 -14.62
C MET A 84 4.15 13.71 -14.86
N GLY A 85 4.99 13.28 -15.81
CA GLY A 85 6.26 13.94 -16.13
C GLY A 85 7.45 13.55 -15.25
N GLY A 86 7.31 12.51 -14.41
CA GLY A 86 8.42 12.02 -13.60
C GLY A 86 9.45 11.25 -14.44
N THR A 87 10.73 11.57 -14.26
CA THR A 87 11.86 11.06 -15.06
C THR A 87 12.56 9.83 -14.46
N LYS A 88 12.00 9.20 -13.42
CA LYS A 88 12.57 8.02 -12.75
C LYS A 88 11.79 6.73 -13.03
#